data_AF-A0A938SLI2-F1
#
_entry.id   AF-A0A938SLI2-F1
#
_cell.length_a   1.000
_cell.length_b   1.000
_cell.length_c   1.000
_cell.angle_alpha   90.00
_cell.angle_beta   90.00
_cell.angle_gamma   90.00
#
_symmetry.space_group_name_H-M   'P 1'
#
loop_
_entity.id
_entity.type
_entity.pdbx_description
1 polymer ?
#
loop_
_entity_poly.entity_id
_entity_poly.type
_entity_poly.pdbx_seq_one_letter_code
_entity_poly.pdbx_strand_id
1 'polypeptide(L)'
;MSRILSVVAGYLVWACAAGIDAEGLVGDCGDFSRLEVRGAQTFTADDIRTCLRTNLEAVVASHPVAPLTSLPATVSRRLLEGFHSDGFADAQIRTEIDNERSRLIATVSEGPRYRNGCLRIDGVKLIDVNPSVAEISL
;
A
#
# COMPACT_ATOMS: atom_id res chain seq x y z
N MET A 1 28.95 -7.09 -31.89
CA MET A 1 27.70 -7.56 -32.53
C MET A 1 27.12 -8.65 -31.65
N SER A 2 25.88 -8.50 -31.18
CA SER A 2 25.06 -9.49 -30.44
C SER A 2 25.46 -9.80 -28.97
N ARG A 3 24.57 -9.90 -27.98
CA ARG A 3 23.23 -9.38 -27.67
C ARG A 3 22.88 -9.91 -26.27
N ILE A 4 22.69 -8.99 -25.32
CA ILE A 4 21.65 -8.99 -24.27
C ILE A 4 21.53 -10.27 -23.41
N LEU A 5 22.11 -10.20 -22.20
CA LEU A 5 21.69 -10.97 -21.02
C LEU A 5 20.17 -10.84 -20.86
N SER A 6 19.43 -11.90 -21.16
CA SER A 6 18.02 -11.99 -20.77
C SER A 6 17.96 -12.28 -19.28
N VAL A 7 17.72 -11.21 -18.50
CA VAL A 7 17.27 -11.27 -17.11
C VAL A 7 15.87 -11.87 -17.12
N VAL A 8 15.80 -13.20 -17.10
CA VAL A 8 14.56 -13.94 -16.79
C VAL A 8 14.68 -14.35 -15.34
N ALA A 9 14.57 -13.36 -14.44
CA ALA A 9 14.57 -13.60 -13.00
C ALA A 9 13.36 -12.89 -12.41
N GLY A 10 12.39 -13.68 -11.92
CA GLY A 10 11.50 -13.20 -10.88
C GLY A 10 10.05 -12.90 -11.28
N TYR A 11 9.43 -13.67 -12.18
CA TYR A 11 7.97 -13.84 -12.11
C TYR A 11 7.65 -15.10 -11.29
N LEU A 12 8.06 -15.09 -10.01
CA LEU A 12 7.49 -16.01 -9.04
C LEU A 12 6.12 -15.44 -8.67
N VAL A 13 5.12 -15.86 -9.44
CA VAL A 13 3.71 -15.73 -9.06
C VAL A 13 3.57 -16.40 -7.70
N TRP A 14 3.65 -15.59 -6.64
CA TRP A 14 3.42 -16.04 -5.29
C TRP A 14 1.91 -16.17 -5.14
N ALA A 15 1.43 -17.35 -5.51
CA ALA A 15 0.04 -17.74 -5.44
C ALA A 15 -0.48 -17.51 -4.01
N CYS A 16 -1.63 -16.84 -3.94
CA CYS A 16 -2.37 -16.54 -2.73
C CYS A 16 -2.64 -17.82 -1.92
N ALA A 17 -1.92 -18.00 -0.83
CA ALA A 17 -2.43 -18.73 0.33
C ALA A 17 -2.82 -17.70 1.38
N ALA A 18 -3.86 -16.91 1.10
CA ALA A 18 -4.57 -16.22 2.17
C ALA A 18 -5.31 -17.32 2.94
N GLY A 19 -4.72 -17.80 4.04
CA GLY A 19 -5.45 -18.56 5.04
C GLY A 19 -6.45 -17.62 5.69
N ILE A 20 -7.67 -17.56 5.14
CA ILE A 20 -8.77 -16.78 5.68
C ILE A 20 -9.53 -17.68 6.66
N ASP A 21 -8.91 -18.05 7.77
CA ASP A 21 -9.56 -18.77 8.88
C ASP A 21 -9.39 -18.00 10.19
N ALA A 22 -9.68 -16.70 10.13
CA ALA A 22 -9.57 -15.78 11.26
C ALA A 22 -10.95 -15.23 11.64
N GLU A 23 -11.90 -16.10 11.99
CA GLU A 23 -13.13 -15.71 12.71
C GLU A 23 -12.75 -15.31 14.14
N GLY A 24 -12.16 -14.13 14.29
CA GLY A 24 -11.65 -13.64 15.57
C GLY A 24 -11.62 -12.11 15.64
N LEU A 25 -11.42 -11.60 16.84
CA LEU A 25 -11.15 -10.19 17.07
C LEU A 25 -9.66 -9.90 16.91
N VAL A 26 -9.33 -8.67 16.54
CA VAL A 26 -7.94 -8.23 16.33
C VAL A 26 -7.07 -8.42 17.58
N GLY A 27 -7.61 -8.15 18.77
CA GLY A 27 -6.87 -8.27 20.03
C GLY A 27 -5.51 -7.56 19.95
N ASP A 28 -4.45 -8.25 20.36
CA ASP A 28 -3.10 -7.69 20.37
C ASP A 28 -2.42 -7.67 18.98
N CYS A 29 -3.01 -8.32 17.96
CA CYS A 29 -2.46 -8.30 16.60
C CYS A 29 -2.55 -6.90 15.96
N GLY A 30 -3.40 -6.03 16.52
CA GLY A 30 -3.54 -4.63 16.11
C GLY A 30 -2.45 -3.70 16.67
N ASP A 31 -1.61 -4.17 17.58
CA ASP A 31 -0.49 -3.35 18.07
C ASP A 31 0.60 -3.25 17.00
N PHE A 32 0.60 -2.13 16.27
CA PHE A 32 1.62 -1.84 15.26
C PHE A 32 3.05 -1.77 15.84
N SER A 33 3.24 -1.64 17.16
CA SER A 33 4.57 -1.76 17.78
C SER A 33 5.17 -3.15 17.57
N ARG A 34 4.31 -4.17 17.44
CA ARG A 34 4.68 -5.57 17.22
C ARG A 34 4.72 -5.96 15.74
N LEU A 35 4.40 -5.01 14.85
CA LEU A 35 4.47 -5.22 13.40
C LEU A 35 5.90 -5.58 12.99
N GLU A 36 6.04 -6.74 12.36
CA GLU A 36 7.26 -7.15 11.70
C GLU A 36 7.20 -6.71 10.23
N VAL A 37 8.20 -5.94 9.80
CA VAL A 37 8.33 -5.52 8.40
C VAL A 37 9.50 -6.28 7.78
N ARG A 38 9.28 -6.90 6.62
CA ARG A 38 10.27 -7.66 5.86
C ARG A 38 10.38 -7.11 4.44
N GLY A 39 11.60 -7.03 3.91
CA GLY A 39 11.85 -6.69 2.50
C GLY A 39 11.77 -5.20 2.14
N ALA A 40 11.31 -4.34 3.05
CA ALA A 40 11.42 -2.89 2.89
C ALA A 40 12.89 -2.44 2.97
N GLN A 41 13.32 -1.62 2.01
CA GLN A 41 14.68 -1.07 1.89
C GLN A 41 14.66 0.46 1.95
N THR A 42 13.63 1.09 1.38
CA THR A 42 13.51 2.54 1.28
C THR A 42 12.99 3.17 2.57
N PHE A 43 12.02 2.52 3.23
CA PHE A 43 11.44 2.99 4.48
C PHE A 43 11.90 2.12 5.65
N THR A 44 12.16 2.75 6.79
CA THR A 44 12.46 1.98 8.01
C THR A 44 11.17 1.34 8.54
N ALA A 45 11.33 0.27 9.33
CA ALA A 45 10.19 -0.34 10.01
C ALA A 45 9.46 0.67 10.92
N ASP A 46 10.17 1.64 11.49
CA ASP A 46 9.57 2.66 12.36
C ASP A 46 8.74 3.68 11.57
N ASP A 47 9.22 4.10 10.39
CA ASP A 47 8.46 4.98 9.48
C ASP A 47 7.14 4.33 9.07
N ILE A 48 7.20 3.03 8.73
CA ILE A 48 6.02 2.24 8.37
C ILE A 48 5.03 2.13 9.53
N ARG A 49 5.52 1.86 10.75
CA ARG A 49 4.67 1.82 11.95
C ARG A 49 4.05 3.17 12.24
N THR A 50 4.82 4.25 12.13
CA THR A 50 4.37 5.61 12.35
C THR A 50 3.30 6.02 11.34
N CYS A 51 3.49 5.68 10.06
CA CYS A 51 2.49 5.89 9.01
C CYS A 51 1.17 5.17 9.30
N LEU A 52 1.22 3.91 9.75
CA LEU A 52 0.01 3.16 10.10
C LEU A 52 -0.70 3.71 11.34
N ARG A 53 0.04 4.19 12.34
CA ARG A 53 -0.54 4.81 13.54
C ARG A 53 -1.20 6.15 13.27
N THR A 54 -0.78 6.88 12.23
CA THR A 54 -1.39 8.16 11.84
C THR A 54 -2.49 8.00 10.80
N ASN A 55 -2.61 6.82 10.18
CA ASN A 55 -3.68 6.53 9.22
C ASN A 55 -4.98 6.08 9.93
N LEU A 56 -6.04 6.87 9.79
CA LEU A 56 -7.32 6.62 10.45
C LEU A 56 -7.90 5.24 10.14
N GLU A 57 -7.88 4.80 8.89
CA GLU A 57 -8.45 3.49 8.53
C GLU A 57 -7.64 2.34 9.11
N ALA A 58 -6.31 2.46 9.12
CA ALA A 58 -5.44 1.47 9.74
C ALA A 58 -5.70 1.38 11.25
N VAL A 59 -5.87 2.53 11.92
CA VAL A 59 -6.20 2.59 13.36
C VAL A 59 -7.57 1.98 13.67
N VAL A 60 -8.58 2.23 12.83
CA VAL A 60 -9.91 1.62 12.99
C VAL A 60 -9.84 0.11 12.79
N ALA A 61 -9.12 -0.35 11.76
CA ALA A 61 -8.93 -1.78 11.50
C ALA A 61 -8.08 -2.47 12.56
N SER A 62 -7.18 -1.76 13.26
CA SER A 62 -6.36 -2.29 14.34
C SER A 62 -7.04 -2.27 15.71
N HIS A 63 -8.29 -1.81 15.78
CA HIS A 63 -9.00 -1.72 17.05
C HIS A 63 -9.19 -3.14 17.65
N PRO A 64 -8.99 -3.36 18.96
CA PRO A 64 -9.00 -4.71 19.55
C PRO A 64 -10.30 -5.49 19.33
N VAL A 65 -11.44 -4.79 19.21
CA VAL A 65 -12.76 -5.40 18.94
C VAL A 65 -13.15 -5.40 17.45
N ALA A 66 -12.26 -4.98 16.55
CA ALA A 66 -12.50 -5.08 15.12
C ALA A 66 -12.35 -6.53 14.63
N PRO A 67 -12.98 -6.91 13.51
CA PRO A 67 -12.78 -8.20 12.89
C PRO A 67 -11.33 -8.39 12.42
N LEU A 68 -10.71 -9.50 12.80
CA LEU A 68 -9.32 -9.82 12.43
C LEU A 68 -9.15 -9.97 10.91
N THR A 69 -10.21 -10.34 10.19
CA THR A 69 -10.22 -10.51 8.73
C THR A 69 -9.96 -9.21 7.96
N SER A 70 -10.31 -8.05 8.50
CA SER A 70 -10.19 -6.76 7.80
C SER A 70 -8.81 -6.11 7.99
N LEU A 71 -8.10 -6.46 9.07
CA LEU A 71 -6.83 -5.83 9.44
C LEU A 71 -5.73 -6.05 8.37
N PRO A 72 -5.41 -7.29 7.92
CA PRO A 72 -4.38 -7.49 6.91
C PRO A 72 -4.70 -6.76 5.61
N ALA A 73 -5.91 -6.91 5.09
CA ALA A 73 -6.32 -6.27 3.84
C ALA A 73 -6.19 -4.74 3.90
N THR A 74 -6.58 -4.13 5.03
CA THR A 74 -6.49 -2.69 5.24
C THR A 74 -5.04 -2.22 5.30
N VAL A 75 -4.19 -2.91 6.07
CA VAL A 75 -2.78 -2.55 6.22
C VAL A 75 -2.04 -2.73 4.89
N SER A 76 -2.22 -3.85 4.19
CA SER A 76 -1.64 -4.08 2.86
C SER A 76 -1.96 -2.94 1.91
N ARG A 77 -3.24 -2.57 1.82
CA ARG A 77 -3.69 -1.50 0.92
C ARG A 77 -3.08 -0.15 1.28
N ARG A 78 -3.08 0.23 2.56
CA ARG A 78 -2.55 1.53 3.00
C ARG A 78 -1.04 1.65 2.81
N LEU A 79 -0.30 0.58 3.05
CA LEU A 79 1.13 0.56 2.73
C LEU A 79 1.35 0.67 1.23
N LEU A 80 0.57 -0.05 0.42
CA LEU A 80 0.73 -0.05 -1.04
C LEU A 80 0.50 1.35 -1.62
N GLU A 81 -0.55 2.04 -1.16
CA GLU A 81 -0.82 3.44 -1.52
C GLU A 81 0.35 4.37 -1.15
N GLY A 82 0.98 4.15 0.00
CA GLY A 82 2.17 4.90 0.44
C GLY A 82 3.38 4.69 -0.49
N PHE A 83 3.66 3.43 -0.84
CA PHE A 83 4.75 3.10 -1.78
C PHE A 83 4.48 3.65 -3.19
N HIS A 84 3.25 3.55 -3.68
CA HIS A 84 2.86 4.13 -4.97
C HIS A 84 3.07 5.66 -4.98
N SER A 85 2.74 6.33 -3.88
CA SER A 85 2.90 7.78 -3.75
C SER A 85 4.37 8.23 -3.79
N ASP A 86 5.32 7.36 -3.41
CA ASP A 86 6.77 7.65 -3.46
C ASP A 86 7.45 7.22 -4.79
N GLY A 87 6.68 6.64 -5.71
CA GLY A 87 7.11 6.28 -7.06
C GLY A 87 7.37 4.78 -7.29
N PHE A 88 7.01 3.92 -6.35
CA PHE A 88 7.14 2.46 -6.51
C PHE A 88 5.88 1.86 -7.15
N ALA A 89 5.71 2.06 -8.46
CA ALA A 89 4.51 1.64 -9.17
C ALA A 89 4.30 0.11 -9.22
N ASP A 90 5.38 -0.66 -9.12
CA ASP A 90 5.36 -2.13 -9.12
C ASP A 90 5.48 -2.73 -7.71
N ALA A 91 5.29 -1.92 -6.66
CA ALA A 91 5.36 -2.41 -5.29
C ALA A 91 4.31 -3.51 -5.05
N GLN A 92 4.70 -4.52 -4.28
CA GLN A 92 3.83 -5.59 -3.84
C GLN A 92 3.94 -5.72 -2.33
N ILE A 93 2.79 -5.75 -1.66
CA ILE A 93 2.73 -5.85 -0.20
C ILE A 93 1.80 -6.98 0.17
N ARG A 94 2.28 -7.84 1.05
CA ARG A 94 1.52 -8.95 1.63
C ARG A 94 1.56 -8.83 3.13
N THR A 95 0.39 -8.86 3.75
CA THR A 95 0.25 -8.86 5.20
C THR A 95 -0.41 -10.13 5.69
N GLU A 96 0.12 -10.72 6.74
CA GLU A 96 -0.37 -11.95 7.34
C GLU A 96 -0.40 -11.82 8.86
N ILE A 97 -1.34 -12.50 9.50
CA ILE A 97 -1.39 -12.62 10.95
C ILE A 97 -0.58 -13.85 11.37
N ASP A 98 0.41 -13.62 12.21
CA ASP A 98 1.13 -14.67 12.92
C ASP A 98 0.38 -14.92 14.23
N ASN A 99 -0.51 -15.92 14.21
CA ASN A 99 -1.35 -16.29 15.35
C ASN A 99 -0.52 -16.78 16.55
N GLU A 100 0.60 -17.46 16.31
CA GLU A 100 1.47 -18.01 17.35
C GLU A 100 2.14 -16.90 18.18
N ARG A 101 2.50 -15.79 17.52
CA ARG A 101 3.16 -14.64 18.15
C ARG A 101 2.26 -13.42 18.28
N SER A 102 0.96 -13.58 18.01
CA SER A 102 -0.09 -12.55 17.99
C SER A 102 0.39 -11.21 17.41
N ARG A 103 0.86 -11.24 16.17
CA ARG A 103 1.42 -10.05 15.50
C ARG A 103 1.11 -10.04 14.01
N LEU A 104 1.12 -8.86 13.43
CA LEU A 104 1.04 -8.68 12.00
C LEU A 104 2.44 -8.74 11.38
N ILE A 105 2.57 -9.44 10.26
CA ILE A 105 3.79 -9.49 9.45
C ILE A 105 3.47 -8.84 8.10
N ALA A 106 4.21 -7.79 7.75
CA ALA A 106 4.15 -7.14 6.44
C ALA A 106 5.41 -7.48 5.63
N THR A 107 5.22 -8.19 4.52
CA THR A 107 6.28 -8.48 3.55
C THR A 107 6.13 -7.55 2.36
N VAL A 108 7.19 -6.79 2.07
CA VAL A 108 7.23 -5.76 1.04
C VAL A 108 8.23 -6.16 -0.04
N SER A 109 7.81 -6.03 -1.28
CA SER A 109 8.67 -6.04 -2.46
C SER A 109 8.49 -4.69 -3.15
N GLU A 110 9.49 -3.81 -3.10
CA GLU A 110 9.33 -2.42 -3.57
C GLU A 110 9.30 -2.32 -5.09
N GLY A 111 10.08 -3.15 -5.78
CA GLY A 111 10.32 -2.98 -7.21
C GLY A 111 11.15 -1.72 -7.54
N PRO A 112 11.25 -1.35 -8.82
CA PRO A 112 11.97 -0.15 -9.23
C PRO A 112 11.23 1.14 -8.83
N ARG A 113 12.00 2.17 -8.46
CA ARG A 113 11.47 3.51 -8.20
C ARG A 113 11.43 4.33 -9.48
N TYR A 114 10.23 4.78 -9.85
CA TYR A 114 9.98 5.64 -10.98
C TYR A 114 9.91 7.11 -10.55
N ARG A 115 10.36 8.00 -11.43
CA ARG A 115 10.16 9.45 -11.30
C ARG A 115 9.36 9.94 -12.50
N ASN A 116 8.43 10.87 -12.27
CA ASN A 116 7.68 11.49 -13.35
C ASN A 116 8.66 12.18 -14.31
N GLY A 117 8.67 11.71 -15.56
CA GLY A 117 9.39 12.35 -16.66
C GLY A 117 8.55 13.45 -17.31
N CYS A 118 8.82 13.75 -18.59
CA CYS A 118 7.95 14.64 -19.36
C CYS A 118 6.55 14.02 -19.51
N LEU A 119 5.54 14.64 -18.90
CA LEU A 119 4.15 14.30 -19.10
C LEU A 119 3.70 14.84 -20.46
N ARG A 120 3.35 13.93 -21.39
CA ARG A 120 2.71 14.32 -22.64
C ARG A 120 1.20 14.14 -22.49
N ILE A 121 0.46 15.23 -22.58
CA ILE A 121 -1.01 15.22 -22.54
C ILE A 121 -1.51 15.25 -23.98
N ASP A 122 -1.95 14.11 -24.49
CA ASP A 122 -2.57 13.99 -25.80
C ASP A 122 -4.10 14.07 -25.66
N GLY A 123 -4.80 14.83 -26.51
CA GLY A 123 -6.27 14.85 -26.56
C GLY A 123 -6.99 15.88 -25.68
N VAL A 124 -6.33 16.98 -25.30
CA VAL A 124 -6.99 18.07 -24.56
C VAL A 124 -8.10 18.70 -25.41
N LYS A 125 -9.36 18.41 -25.08
CA LYS A 125 -10.50 19.20 -25.56
C LYS A 125 -10.61 20.41 -24.64
N LEU A 126 -10.26 21.58 -25.15
CA LEU A 126 -10.48 22.84 -24.46
C LEU A 126 -11.98 22.94 -24.17
N ILE A 127 -12.35 22.88 -22.89
CA ILE A 127 -13.69 23.27 -22.48
C ILE A 127 -13.67 24.79 -22.52
N ASP A 128 -14.38 25.36 -23.50
CA ASP A 128 -14.69 26.77 -23.53
C ASP A 128 -15.57 27.08 -22.32
N VAL A 129 -14.95 27.57 -21.24
CA VAL A 129 -15.67 28.20 -20.15
C VAL A 129 -16.23 29.50 -20.71
N ASN A 130 -17.41 29.40 -21.30
CA ASN A 130 -18.18 30.56 -21.70
C ASN A 130 -18.40 31.41 -20.42
N PRO A 131 -17.97 32.69 -20.38
CA PRO A 131 -18.22 33.56 -19.23
C PRO A 131 -19.69 34.01 -19.24
N SER A 132 -20.61 33.07 -19.08
CA SER A 132 -22.02 33.35 -18.78
C SER A 132 -22.22 33.35 -17.26
N VAL A 133 -21.50 34.24 -16.58
CA VAL A 133 -21.96 34.84 -15.33
C VAL A 133 -22.36 36.27 -15.66
N ALA A 134 -23.59 36.39 -16.15
CA ALA A 134 -24.32 37.65 -16.12
C ALA A 134 -24.64 37.99 -14.65
N GLU A 135 -24.42 39.26 -14.31
CA GLU A 135 -24.96 40.00 -13.16
C GLU A 135 -24.93 39.33 -11.78
N ILE A 136 -23.93 39.69 -10.99
CA ILE A 136 -24.17 39.98 -9.57
C ILE A 136 -24.52 41.46 -9.51
N SER A 137 -25.81 41.77 -9.44
CA SER A 137 -26.30 43.12 -9.12
C SER A 137 -25.83 43.50 -7.71
N LEU A 138 -25.42 44.77 -7.61
CA LEU A 138 -25.04 45.50 -6.40
C LEU A 138 -26.12 45.46 -5.31
#